data_AF-A0A6M0CD46-F1
#
_entry.id   AF-A0A6M0CD46-F1
#
_cell.length_a   1.000
_cell.length_b   1.000
_cell.length_c   1.000
_cell.angle_alpha   90.00
_cell.angle_beta   90.00
_cell.angle_gamma   90.00
#
_symmetry.space_group_name_H-M   'P 1'
#
loop_
_entity.id
_entity.type
_entity.pdbx_description
1 polymer ?
#
loop_
_entity_poly.entity_id
_entity_poly.type
_entity_poly.pdbx_seq_one_letter_code
_entity_poly.pdbx_strand_id
1 'polypeptide(L)'
;LQYILQNDVPNGSQNLELLVLSACETATGDPNAPLGLAGMAVRAGAKSTLATLWAVNDGVTAHFMDHFYQNLAADMTKAEALRQTQLWLLQSRRHQHPLYWAPYVLIGNWT
;
A
#
# COMPACT_ATOMS: atom_id res chain seq x y z
N LEU A 1 16.94 20.40 21.65
CA LEU A 1 15.90 20.30 20.59
C LEU A 1 16.44 19.91 19.21
N GLN A 2 17.74 20.03 18.90
CA GLN A 2 18.34 19.56 17.64
C GLN A 2 18.92 18.13 17.65
N TYR A 3 18.90 17.43 18.80
CA TYR A 3 19.65 16.19 18.98
C TYR A 3 18.84 14.89 18.77
N ILE A 4 17.52 14.98 18.58
CA ILE A 4 16.64 13.79 18.47
C ILE A 4 16.43 13.36 17.01
N LEU A 5 16.82 14.18 16.01
CA LEU A 5 16.65 13.83 14.59
C LEU A 5 17.89 13.19 13.94
N GLN A 6 18.97 12.95 14.71
CA GLN A 6 20.25 12.49 14.14
C GLN A 6 20.64 11.04 14.45
N ASN A 7 19.85 10.30 15.22
CA ASN A 7 20.15 8.90 15.49
C ASN A 7 18.94 8.02 15.22
N ASP A 8 19.15 7.03 14.36
CA ASP A 8 18.28 5.89 14.03
C ASP A 8 17.29 6.05 12.87
N VAL A 9 17.76 6.57 11.72
CA VAL A 9 17.47 5.83 10.49
C VAL A 9 18.62 4.83 10.34
N PRO A 10 18.41 3.54 10.63
CA PRO A 10 19.45 2.55 10.42
C PRO A 10 19.93 2.67 8.99
N ASN A 11 21.23 2.91 8.81
CA ASN A 11 21.92 2.72 7.54
C ASN A 11 22.00 1.21 7.25
N GLY A 12 20.82 0.61 7.11
CA GLY A 12 20.62 -0.80 6.89
C GLY A 12 20.26 -0.98 5.44
N SER A 13 21.10 -1.70 4.73
CA SER A 13 20.76 -2.47 3.53
C SER A 13 19.69 -3.56 3.81
N GLN A 14 18.69 -3.26 4.65
CA GLN A 14 17.47 -4.03 4.72
C GLN A 14 16.58 -3.54 3.58
N ASN A 15 16.59 -4.29 2.49
CA ASN A 15 15.66 -4.10 1.40
C ASN A 15 14.23 -4.21 1.95
N LEU A 16 13.56 -3.08 2.20
CA LEU A 16 12.16 -3.06 2.58
C LEU A 16 11.36 -3.60 1.39
N GLU A 17 10.95 -4.87 1.47
CA GLU A 17 10.29 -5.57 0.36
C GLU A 17 8.91 -4.98 0.05
N LEU A 18 8.18 -4.55 1.08
CA LEU A 18 6.85 -3.98 0.98
C LEU A 18 6.59 -2.95 2.09
N LEU A 19 6.23 -1.73 1.70
CA LEU A 19 5.62 -0.72 2.58
C LEU A 19 4.12 -0.68 2.33
N VAL A 20 3.30 -0.55 3.37
CA VAL A 20 1.85 -0.39 3.24
C VAL A 20 1.42 0.96 3.82
N LEU A 21 0.77 1.77 3.00
CA LEU A 21 0.25 3.10 3.35
C LEU A 21 -1.28 3.08 3.30
N SER A 22 -1.91 2.66 4.39
CA SER A 22 -3.36 2.39 4.46
C SER A 22 -4.26 3.61 4.67
N ALA A 23 -3.68 4.81 4.80
CA ALA A 23 -4.44 6.05 4.91
C ALA A 23 -5.04 6.47 3.55
N CYS A 24 -5.86 7.52 3.54
CA CYS A 24 -6.43 8.11 2.34
C CYS A 24 -5.37 8.76 1.44
N GLU A 25 -5.54 8.64 0.12
CA GLU A 25 -4.81 9.41 -0.91
C GLU A 25 -3.27 9.29 -0.86
N THR A 26 -2.74 8.16 -0.40
CA THR A 26 -1.29 7.96 -0.22
C THR A 26 -0.53 7.71 -1.52
N ALA A 27 -1.24 7.38 -2.60
CA ALA A 27 -0.74 7.30 -3.98
C ALA A 27 -1.07 8.56 -4.81
N THR A 28 -1.75 9.54 -4.21
CA THR A 28 -2.14 10.78 -4.88
C THR A 28 -1.10 11.84 -4.62
N GLY A 29 -0.67 12.48 -5.70
CA GLY A 29 0.44 13.41 -5.71
C GLY A 29 0.10 14.80 -6.21
N ASP A 30 1.13 15.64 -6.25
CA ASP A 30 1.11 16.95 -6.91
C ASP A 30 2.11 16.94 -8.10
N PRO A 31 2.22 18.03 -8.88
CA PRO A 31 3.15 18.08 -10.01
C PRO A 31 4.64 17.85 -9.65
N ASN A 32 5.04 18.05 -8.39
CA ASN A 32 6.40 17.82 -7.90
C ASN A 32 6.61 16.39 -7.35
N ALA A 33 5.54 15.74 -6.91
CA ALA A 33 5.53 14.35 -6.45
C ALA A 33 4.30 13.59 -6.97
N PRO A 34 4.26 13.20 -8.27
CA PRO A 34 3.03 12.70 -8.92
C PRO A 34 2.43 11.43 -8.33
N LEU A 35 3.25 10.61 -7.66
CA LEU A 35 2.84 9.36 -7.00
C LEU A 35 2.69 9.52 -5.47
N GLY A 36 2.64 10.76 -4.99
CA GLY A 36 2.47 11.07 -3.57
C GLY A 36 3.52 10.45 -2.66
N LEU A 37 3.08 10.08 -1.47
CA LEU A 37 3.91 9.43 -0.46
C LEU A 37 4.44 8.07 -0.92
N ALA A 38 3.64 7.34 -1.69
CA ALA A 38 4.05 6.05 -2.23
C ALA A 38 5.25 6.16 -3.19
N GLY A 39 5.25 7.18 -4.06
CA GLY A 39 6.40 7.49 -4.91
C GLY A 39 7.64 7.87 -4.12
N MET A 40 7.47 8.63 -3.03
CA MET A 40 8.60 8.97 -2.14
C MET A 40 9.18 7.74 -1.45
N ALA A 41 8.33 6.81 -0.98
CA ALA A 41 8.78 5.58 -0.36
C ALA A 41 9.61 4.71 -1.30
N VAL A 42 9.17 4.55 -2.55
CA VAL A 42 9.94 3.82 -3.56
C VAL A 42 11.28 4.52 -3.86
N ARG A 43 11.28 5.85 -3.98
CA ARG A 43 12.52 6.64 -4.15
C ARG A 43 13.46 6.52 -2.93
N ALA A 44 12.93 6.34 -1.73
CA ALA A 44 13.68 6.17 -0.49
C ALA A 44 14.21 4.74 -0.29
N GLY A 45 13.90 3.80 -1.19
CA GLY A 45 14.46 2.45 -1.18
C GLY A 45 13.46 1.33 -0.84
N ALA A 46 12.17 1.64 -0.65
CA ALA A 46 11.16 0.59 -0.58
C ALA A 46 11.04 -0.09 -1.95
N LYS A 47 11.18 -1.42 -2.01
CA LYS A 47 11.04 -2.16 -3.27
C LYS A 47 9.62 -2.08 -3.82
N SER A 48 8.63 -2.12 -2.93
CA SER A 48 7.21 -2.08 -3.29
C SER A 48 6.46 -1.25 -2.27
N THR A 49 5.46 -0.49 -2.71
CA THR A 49 4.56 0.25 -1.81
C THR A 49 3.11 0.02 -2.22
N LEU A 50 2.28 -0.47 -1.30
CA LEU A 50 0.83 -0.50 -1.42
C LEU A 50 0.26 0.82 -0.89
N ALA A 51 -0.59 1.48 -1.66
CA ALA A 51 -1.12 2.80 -1.35
C ALA A 51 -2.52 3.02 -1.93
N THR A 52 -3.16 4.15 -1.62
CA THR A 52 -4.55 4.45 -1.99
C THR A 52 -4.66 5.67 -2.90
N LEU A 53 -5.52 5.61 -3.91
CA LEU A 53 -5.76 6.69 -4.88
C LEU A 53 -6.79 7.73 -4.41
N TRP A 54 -7.68 7.38 -3.48
CA TRP A 54 -8.72 8.25 -2.93
C TRP A 54 -9.03 7.87 -1.49
N ALA A 55 -9.95 8.59 -0.86
CA ALA A 55 -10.41 8.31 0.50
C ALA A 55 -11.02 6.91 0.64
N VAL A 56 -10.59 6.17 1.65
CA VAL A 56 -11.04 4.80 1.94
C VAL A 56 -11.90 4.75 3.20
N ASN A 57 -12.72 3.71 3.33
CA ASN A 57 -13.52 3.46 4.52
C ASN A 57 -12.76 2.53 5.49
N ASP A 58 -12.53 2.97 6.72
CA ASP A 58 -11.73 2.24 7.73
C ASP A 58 -12.18 0.78 7.94
N GLY A 59 -13.50 0.52 8.00
CA GLY A 59 -14.04 -0.83 8.19
C GLY A 59 -13.73 -1.74 7.00
N VAL A 60 -13.91 -1.22 5.79
CA VAL A 60 -13.55 -1.95 4.56
C VAL A 60 -12.04 -2.14 4.44
N THR A 61 -11.25 -1.12 4.79
CA THR A 61 -9.78 -1.17 4.79
C THR A 61 -9.24 -2.22 5.76
N ALA A 62 -9.82 -2.34 6.96
CA ALA A 62 -9.43 -3.38 7.90
C ALA A 62 -9.61 -4.79 7.30
N HIS A 63 -10.77 -5.05 6.68
CA HIS A 63 -11.03 -6.33 6.02
C HIS A 63 -10.17 -6.55 4.78
N PHE A 64 -9.90 -5.50 4.00
CA PHE A 64 -9.02 -5.54 2.85
C PHE A 64 -7.60 -5.95 3.28
N MET A 65 -7.05 -5.31 4.32
CA MET A 65 -5.70 -5.58 4.80
C MET A 65 -5.59 -7.00 5.37
N ASP A 66 -6.59 -7.46 6.12
CA ASP A 66 -6.64 -8.84 6.62
C ASP A 66 -6.53 -9.85 5.46
N HIS A 67 -7.36 -9.73 4.43
CA HIS A 67 -7.31 -10.62 3.26
C HIS A 67 -6.01 -10.47 2.45
N PHE A 68 -5.51 -9.25 2.29
CA PHE A 68 -4.26 -9.00 1.59
C PHE A 68 -3.07 -9.68 2.29
N TYR A 69 -2.95 -9.55 3.61
CA TYR A 69 -1.89 -10.21 4.36
C TYR A 69 -2.06 -11.73 4.43
N GLN A 70 -3.30 -12.23 4.51
CA GLN A 70 -3.56 -13.68 4.40
C GLN A 70 -3.10 -14.24 3.06
N ASN A 71 -3.38 -13.54 1.95
CA ASN A 71 -2.91 -13.93 0.62
C ASN A 71 -1.38 -13.93 0.52
N LEU A 72 -0.71 -12.91 1.08
CA LEU A 72 0.75 -12.88 1.15
C LEU A 72 1.33 -14.02 2.00
N ALA A 73 0.70 -14.36 3.11
CA ALA A 73 1.10 -15.48 3.97
C ALA A 73 0.88 -16.85 3.30
N ALA A 74 0.06 -16.91 2.24
CA ALA A 74 -0.15 -18.08 1.40
C ALA A 74 0.81 -18.12 0.18
N ASP A 75 1.99 -17.49 0.30
CA ASP A 75 3.04 -17.45 -0.72
C ASP A 75 2.63 -16.83 -2.07
N MET A 76 1.57 -16.02 -2.09
CA MET A 76 1.21 -15.25 -3.29
C MET A 76 2.18 -14.09 -3.51
N THR A 77 2.42 -13.76 -4.78
CA THR A 77 3.12 -12.51 -5.13
C THR A 77 2.34 -11.29 -4.65
N LYS A 78 3.01 -10.14 -4.50
CA LYS A 78 2.35 -8.90 -4.08
C LYS A 78 1.22 -8.50 -5.02
N ALA A 79 1.43 -8.65 -6.33
CA ALA A 79 0.40 -8.39 -7.33
C ALA A 79 -0.77 -9.38 -7.24
N GLU A 80 -0.49 -10.67 -7.05
CA GLU A 80 -1.55 -11.68 -6.95
C GLU A 80 -2.36 -11.51 -5.66
N ALA A 81 -1.71 -11.25 -4.53
CA ALA A 81 -2.37 -10.97 -3.27
C ALA A 81 -3.30 -9.75 -3.37
N LEU A 82 -2.83 -8.66 -3.98
CA LEU A 82 -3.64 -7.46 -4.24
C LEU A 82 -4.85 -7.80 -5.12
N ARG A 83 -4.62 -8.47 -6.26
CA ARG A 83 -5.66 -8.84 -7.22
C ARG A 83 -6.74 -9.71 -6.57
N GLN A 84 -6.35 -10.72 -5.80
CA GLN A 84 -7.28 -11.63 -5.13
C GLN A 84 -8.10 -10.91 -4.07
N THR A 85 -7.50 -10.02 -3.29
CA THR A 85 -8.24 -9.19 -2.32
C THR A 85 -9.23 -8.25 -3.01
N GLN A 86 -8.86 -7.65 -4.14
CA GLN A 86 -9.76 -6.80 -4.92
C GLN A 86 -10.94 -7.61 -5.49
N LEU A 87 -10.68 -8.80 -6.03
CA LEU A 87 -11.72 -9.70 -6.53
C LEU A 87 -12.66 -10.17 -5.41
N TRP A 88 -12.13 -10.45 -4.22
CA TRP A 88 -12.92 -10.80 -3.05
C TRP A 88 -13.90 -9.68 -2.66
N LEU A 89 -13.44 -8.42 -2.60
CA LEU A 89 -14.34 -7.28 -2.36
C LEU A 89 -15.33 -7.06 -3.51
N LEU A 90 -14.90 -7.21 -4.76
CA LEU A 90 -15.75 -7.08 -5.93
C LEU A 90 -16.94 -8.07 -5.91
N GLN A 91 -16.73 -9.28 -5.39
CA GLN A 91 -17.76 -10.30 -5.25
C GLN A 91 -18.69 -10.08 -4.04
N SER A 92 -18.33 -9.17 -3.12
CA SER A 92 -19.16 -8.82 -1.98
C SER A 92 -20.34 -7.94 -2.40
N ARG A 93 -21.58 -8.40 -2.14
CA ARG A 93 -22.80 -7.64 -2.44
C ARG A 93 -22.82 -6.23 -1.80
N ARG A 94 -22.12 -6.05 -0.67
CA ARG A 94 -22.06 -4.75 0.03
C ARG A 94 -20.93 -3.84 -0.47
N HIS A 95 -19.88 -4.41 -1.06
CA HIS A 95 -18.65 -3.68 -1.42
C HIS A 95 -18.23 -3.84 -2.89
N GLN A 96 -19.12 -4.31 -3.76
CA GLN A 96 -18.86 -4.48 -5.20
C GLN A 96 -18.54 -3.18 -5.93
N HIS A 97 -18.96 -2.03 -5.40
CA HIS A 97 -18.73 -0.73 -6.03
C HIS A 97 -17.23 -0.40 -6.06
N PRO A 98 -16.66 0.10 -7.18
CA PRO A 98 -15.23 0.38 -7.33
C PRO A 98 -14.61 1.24 -6.23
N LEU A 99 -15.41 2.11 -5.61
CA LEU A 99 -15.02 2.91 -4.45
C LEU A 99 -14.30 2.09 -3.37
N TYR A 100 -14.67 0.82 -3.18
CA TYR A 100 -14.17 -0.01 -2.09
C TYR A 100 -12.92 -0.84 -2.44
N TRP A 101 -12.76 -1.29 -3.69
CA TRP A 101 -11.68 -2.21 -4.07
C TRP A 101 -10.64 -1.58 -5.01
N ALA A 102 -11.04 -0.59 -5.81
CA ALA A 102 -10.16 0.06 -6.77
C ALA A 102 -9.18 1.12 -6.20
N PRO A 103 -9.26 1.64 -4.94
CA PRO A 103 -8.30 2.64 -4.52
C PRO A 103 -6.90 2.08 -4.33
N TYR A 104 -6.78 0.78 -4.04
CA TYR A 104 -5.52 0.15 -3.68
C TYR A 104 -4.64 -0.13 -4.90
N VAL A 105 -3.43 0.39 -4.89
CA VAL A 105 -2.45 0.24 -5.97
C VAL A 105 -1.07 -0.14 -5.43
N LEU A 106 -0.34 -0.93 -6.22
CA LEU A 106 1.03 -1.33 -5.92
C LEU A 106 2.01 -0.56 -6.83
N ILE A 107 2.99 0.10 -6.22
CA ILE A 107 4.03 0.88 -6.92
C ILE A 107 5.39 0.24 -6.62
N GLY A 108 6.26 0.12 -7.63
CA GLY A 108 7.58 -0.51 -7.50
C GLY A 108 7.60 -1.94 -8.04
N ASN A 109 8.20 -2.87 -7.30
CA ASN A 109 8.27 -4.29 -7.65
C ASN A 109 6.94 -5.00 -7.33
N TRP A 110 6.49 -5.85 -8.25
CA TRP A 110 5.18 -6.50 -8.19
C TRP A 110 5.26 -8.01 -7.91
N THR A 111 6.46 -8.59 -7.93
CA THR A 111 6.71 -10.02 -7.66
C THR A 111 6.86 -10.27 -6.17
#